data_AF-A0A7H8R002-F1
#
_entry.id   AF-A0A7H8R002-F1
#
_cell.length_a   1.000
_cell.length_b   1.000
_cell.length_c   1.000
_cell.angle_alpha   90.00
_cell.angle_beta   90.00
_cell.angle_gamma   90.00
#
_symmetry.space_group_name_H-M   'P 1'
#
loop_
_entity.id
_entity.type
_entity.pdbx_description
1 polymer ?
#
loop_
_entity_poly.entity_id
_entity_poly.type
_entity_poly.pdbx_seq_one_letter_code
_entity_poly.pdbx_strand_id
1 'polypeptide(L)'
;MGMDNSTTLAIHWVFSVVAIALITLRLAIKSYTRYKYTLGDYFAVGALFCVLVRLPIIHVVLIWGTNNMPVAYRQSHHFSPQEIYHRETGSKLILLDRVVYNSYLWLQKLVLLDTYRRLIHHLPWEKTTLWAYGGVFAATYVTVQTVTFTECHPFDHYWMVVPDPGSCCQAQVQLITLGILNIVTDVMLIVLPIPVLILVKRSLLQKLQLSCLFALGFFIVAITIIRLPQNANNSTAQVNRTTWASTELLAAAIVANAPVIYGFWRGARLASQNNTRESSSNRFFNSRQASRKGAQAGDLDVEDENNDNKHDGRVNLGNLPPGMSSSTALRSTAATQADNRSLDPRDDT
;
A
#
# COMPACT_ATOMS: atom_id res chain seq x y z
N MET A 1 26.52 -10.18 22.50
CA MET A 1 26.56 -8.72 22.31
C MET A 1 25.13 -8.23 22.52
N GLY A 2 24.77 -7.87 23.75
CA GLY A 2 23.42 -7.38 24.04
C GLY A 2 23.27 -6.00 23.41
N MET A 3 22.19 -5.77 22.66
CA MET A 3 21.86 -4.42 22.20
C MET A 3 21.55 -3.56 23.42
N ASP A 4 22.07 -2.35 23.43
CA ASP A 4 21.73 -1.32 24.41
C ASP A 4 20.36 -0.70 24.09
N ASN A 5 19.76 -0.06 25.10
CA ASN A 5 18.46 0.60 24.96
C ASN A 5 18.49 1.68 23.87
N SER A 6 19.61 2.38 23.69
CA SER A 6 19.76 3.45 22.70
C SER A 6 19.71 2.92 21.27
N THR A 7 20.41 1.83 20.97
CA THR A 7 20.34 1.19 19.64
C THR A 7 18.92 0.68 19.36
N THR A 8 18.29 0.05 20.34
CA THR A 8 16.92 -0.48 20.18
C THR A 8 15.90 0.63 19.98
N LEU A 9 16.06 1.74 20.69
CA LEU A 9 15.25 2.95 20.51
C LEU A 9 15.42 3.50 19.08
N ALA A 10 16.64 3.62 18.60
CA ALA A 10 16.92 4.08 17.25
C ALA A 10 16.28 3.17 16.19
N ILE A 11 16.45 1.84 16.30
CA ILE A 11 15.83 0.86 15.40
C ILE A 11 14.31 1.02 15.42
N HIS A 12 13.71 1.09 16.61
CA HIS A 12 12.27 1.23 16.77
C HIS A 12 11.73 2.49 16.06
N TRP A 13 12.39 3.63 16.24
CA TRP A 13 11.99 4.89 15.59
C TRP A 13 12.14 4.83 14.08
N VAL A 14 13.30 4.38 13.58
CA VAL A 14 13.56 4.28 12.13
C VAL A 14 12.53 3.37 11.48
N PHE A 15 12.29 2.18 12.03
CA PHE A 15 11.36 1.21 11.43
C PHE A 15 9.92 1.72 11.47
N SER A 16 9.51 2.38 12.55
CA SER A 16 8.17 2.96 12.66
C SER A 16 7.98 4.13 11.67
N VAL A 17 8.97 5.01 11.51
CA VAL A 17 8.92 6.11 10.53
C VAL A 17 8.83 5.59 9.10
N VAL A 18 9.64 4.58 8.74
CA VAL A 18 9.57 3.96 7.42
C VAL A 18 8.20 3.30 7.19
N ALA A 19 7.67 2.58 8.18
CA ALA A 19 6.34 1.99 8.08
C ALA A 19 5.23 3.05 7.90
N ILE A 20 5.28 4.16 8.66
CA ILE A 20 4.39 5.31 8.50
C ILE A 20 4.50 5.89 7.09
N ALA A 21 5.72 6.08 6.57
CA ALA A 21 5.94 6.61 5.23
C ALA A 21 5.35 5.69 4.15
N LEU A 22 5.48 4.36 4.28
CA LEU A 22 4.92 3.40 3.32
C LEU A 22 3.38 3.41 3.31
N ILE A 23 2.76 3.45 4.50
CA ILE A 23 1.30 3.47 4.62
C ILE A 23 0.72 4.80 4.12
N THR A 24 1.35 5.92 4.48
CA THR A 24 0.92 7.25 4.01
C THR A 24 1.12 7.40 2.50
N LEU A 25 2.23 6.90 1.94
CA LEU A 25 2.46 6.89 0.49
C LEU A 25 1.36 6.11 -0.24
N ARG A 26 0.96 4.94 0.26
CA ARG A 26 -0.19 4.19 -0.29
C ARG A 26 -1.46 5.03 -0.34
N LEU A 27 -1.80 5.68 0.77
CA LEU A 27 -3.03 6.48 0.88
C LEU A 27 -2.97 7.73 -0.02
N ALA A 28 -1.79 8.36 -0.11
CA ALA A 28 -1.53 9.49 -0.99
C ALA A 28 -1.66 9.11 -2.48
N ILE A 29 -1.11 7.97 -2.90
CA ILE A 29 -1.25 7.44 -4.27
C ILE A 29 -2.73 7.27 -4.64
N LYS A 30 -3.53 6.69 -3.73
CA LYS A 30 -4.97 6.49 -3.92
C LYS A 30 -5.71 7.83 -4.07
N SER A 31 -5.41 8.78 -3.18
CA SER A 31 -5.99 10.13 -3.21
C SER A 31 -5.65 10.87 -4.51
N TYR A 32 -4.38 10.83 -4.92
CA TYR A 32 -3.89 11.46 -6.14
C TYR A 32 -4.54 10.87 -7.39
N THR A 33 -4.68 9.54 -7.45
CA THR A 33 -5.28 8.86 -8.61
C THR A 33 -6.81 8.94 -8.62
N ARG A 34 -7.44 9.62 -7.64
CA ARG A 34 -8.90 9.77 -7.51
C ARG A 34 -9.68 8.44 -7.52
N TYR A 35 -9.03 7.34 -7.13
CA TYR A 35 -9.70 6.05 -6.99
C TYR A 35 -10.56 6.03 -5.73
N LYS A 36 -11.71 5.36 -5.80
CA LYS A 36 -12.56 5.15 -4.62
C LYS A 36 -11.79 4.39 -3.53
N TYR A 37 -11.94 4.85 -2.29
CA TYR A 37 -11.43 4.15 -1.12
C TYR A 37 -12.11 2.78 -1.00
N THR A 38 -11.30 1.80 -0.63
CA THR A 38 -11.73 0.41 -0.40
C THR A 38 -11.55 0.05 1.05
N LEU A 39 -12.17 -1.05 1.49
CA LEU A 39 -12.03 -1.55 2.87
C LEU A 39 -10.57 -1.70 3.29
N GLY A 40 -9.69 -2.17 2.39
CA GLY A 40 -8.24 -2.25 2.65
C GLY A 40 -7.59 -0.90 2.97
N ASP A 41 -8.12 0.22 2.48
CA ASP A 41 -7.57 1.54 2.79
C ASP A 41 -8.01 2.01 4.19
N TYR A 42 -9.23 1.69 4.62
CA TYR A 42 -9.67 1.94 5.99
C TYR A 42 -8.88 1.11 7.00
N PHE A 43 -8.61 -0.17 6.69
CA PHE A 43 -7.72 -0.99 7.50
C PHE A 43 -6.29 -0.43 7.54
N ALA A 44 -5.79 0.14 6.44
CA ALA A 44 -4.48 0.80 6.41
C ALA A 44 -4.45 2.06 7.29
N VAL A 45 -5.53 2.85 7.35
CA VAL A 45 -5.67 3.97 8.29
C VAL A 45 -5.67 3.49 9.74
N GLY A 46 -6.38 2.39 10.04
CA GLY A 46 -6.33 1.77 11.37
C GLY A 46 -4.91 1.32 11.72
N ALA A 47 -4.19 0.69 10.78
CA ALA A 47 -2.81 0.28 10.99
C ALA A 47 -1.88 1.48 11.20
N LEU A 48 -2.08 2.58 10.46
CA LEU A 48 -1.35 3.83 10.68
C LEU A 48 -1.56 4.36 12.10
N PHE A 49 -2.81 4.38 12.58
CA PHE A 49 -3.12 4.76 13.95
C PHE A 49 -2.39 3.87 14.97
N CYS A 50 -2.37 2.55 14.78
CA CYS A 50 -1.63 1.65 15.67
C CYS A 50 -0.12 1.96 15.72
N VAL A 51 0.53 2.24 14.59
CA VAL A 51 1.97 2.61 14.59
C VAL A 51 2.20 3.93 15.31
N LEU A 52 1.33 4.92 15.11
CA LEU A 52 1.42 6.22 15.75
C LEU A 52 1.23 6.14 17.28
N VAL A 53 0.33 5.28 17.75
CA VAL A 53 0.12 5.02 19.18
C VAL A 53 1.29 4.25 19.79
N ARG A 54 1.82 3.24 19.08
CA ARG A 54 2.92 2.41 19.55
C ARG A 54 4.22 3.19 19.75
N LEU A 55 4.50 4.15 18.89
CA LEU A 55 5.75 4.90 18.85
C LEU A 55 6.08 5.62 20.20
N PRO A 56 5.21 6.45 20.79
CA PRO A 56 5.45 7.05 22.10
C PRO A 56 5.41 6.03 23.24
N ILE A 57 4.56 5.00 23.16
CA ILE A 57 4.45 3.96 24.20
C ILE A 57 5.79 3.24 24.37
N ILE A 58 6.35 2.72 23.29
CA ILE A 58 7.62 1.98 23.33
C ILE A 58 8.79 2.89 23.70
N HIS A 59 8.78 4.14 23.28
CA HIS A 59 9.80 5.11 23.70
C HIS A 59 9.85 5.24 25.23
N VAL A 60 8.69 5.42 25.87
CA VAL A 60 8.60 5.48 27.34
C VAL A 60 9.01 4.15 27.98
N VAL A 61 8.52 3.02 27.47
CA VAL A 61 8.82 1.68 28.02
C VAL A 61 10.32 1.36 27.97
N LEU A 62 11.04 1.75 26.91
CA LEU A 62 12.48 1.52 26.81
C LEU A 62 13.31 2.42 27.75
N ILE A 63 12.80 3.59 28.12
CA ILE A 63 13.47 4.51 29.06
C ILE A 63 13.15 4.15 30.51
N TRP A 64 11.89 3.88 30.83
CA TRP A 64 11.41 3.62 32.19
C TRP A 64 11.54 2.16 32.62
N GLY A 65 11.65 1.24 31.66
CA GLY A 65 11.70 -0.19 31.91
C GLY A 65 10.34 -0.78 32.31
N THR A 66 10.32 -2.09 32.55
CA THR A 66 9.13 -2.83 32.97
C THR A 66 9.43 -3.67 34.21
N ASN A 67 8.41 -4.38 34.69
CA ASN A 67 8.55 -5.40 35.74
C ASN A 67 9.16 -6.71 35.22
N ASN A 68 9.37 -6.90 33.92
CA ASN A 68 10.05 -8.08 33.39
C ASN A 68 11.56 -7.86 33.40
N MET A 69 12.24 -8.39 34.42
CA MET A 69 13.67 -8.22 34.65
C MET A 69 14.31 -9.52 35.17
N PRO A 70 15.65 -9.69 35.06
CA PRO A 70 16.33 -10.87 35.58
C PRO A 70 16.09 -11.05 37.08
N VAL A 71 15.84 -12.29 37.49
CA VAL A 71 15.59 -12.64 38.91
C VAL A 71 16.76 -12.20 39.80
N ALA A 72 18.00 -12.40 39.32
CA ALA A 72 19.20 -11.96 40.01
C ALA A 72 19.21 -10.43 40.27
N TYR A 73 18.85 -9.63 39.26
CA TYR A 73 18.77 -8.17 39.40
C TYR A 73 17.68 -7.77 40.40
N ARG A 74 16.51 -8.40 40.34
CA ARG A 74 15.41 -8.15 41.29
C ARG A 74 15.81 -8.44 42.75
N GLN A 75 16.56 -9.51 42.98
CA GLN A 75 16.96 -9.91 44.34
C GLN A 75 18.08 -9.02 44.91
N SER A 76 19.00 -8.55 44.05
CA SER A 76 20.13 -7.73 44.50
C SER A 76 19.84 -6.23 44.57
N HIS A 77 18.81 -5.75 43.86
CA HIS A 77 18.57 -4.32 43.69
C HIS A 77 17.46 -3.81 44.62
N HIS A 78 17.76 -2.77 45.39
CA HIS A 78 16.77 -2.08 46.22
C HIS A 78 16.07 -1.00 45.39
N PHE A 79 14.80 -1.23 45.08
CA PHE A 79 13.99 -0.30 44.29
C PHE A 79 13.59 0.94 45.07
N SER A 80 13.83 2.12 44.49
CA SER A 80 13.26 3.37 45.02
C SER A 80 11.77 3.47 44.68
N PRO A 81 10.96 4.24 45.45
CA PRO A 81 9.55 4.46 45.13
C PRO A 81 9.31 5.01 43.72
N GLN A 82 10.21 5.88 43.24
CA GLN A 82 10.14 6.43 41.89
C GLN A 82 10.41 5.36 40.82
N GLU A 83 11.38 4.47 41.05
CA GLU A 83 11.68 3.38 40.12
C GLU A 83 10.50 2.39 40.03
N ILE A 84 9.86 2.09 41.16
CA ILE A 84 8.66 1.25 41.20
C ILE A 84 7.56 1.89 40.33
N TYR A 85 7.29 3.18 40.51
CA TYR A 85 6.29 3.90 39.72
C TYR A 85 6.57 3.89 38.22
N HIS A 86 7.82 4.14 37.82
CA HIS A 86 8.24 4.09 36.41
C HIS A 86 8.02 2.70 35.80
N ARG A 87 8.45 1.64 36.50
CA ARG A 87 8.32 0.26 36.02
C ARG A 87 6.88 -0.24 36.01
N GLU A 88 6.08 0.13 37.01
CA GLU A 88 4.64 -0.17 37.03
C GLU A 88 3.96 0.46 35.82
N THR A 89 4.22 1.75 35.57
CA THR A 89 3.66 2.47 34.43
C THR A 89 4.14 1.88 33.11
N GLY A 90 5.43 1.56 32.98
CA GLY A 90 5.98 0.86 31.81
C GLY A 90 5.34 -0.50 31.57
N SER A 91 4.97 -1.22 32.64
CA SER A 91 4.31 -2.53 32.55
C SER A 91 2.83 -2.42 32.14
N LYS A 92 2.14 -1.35 32.53
CA LYS A 92 0.80 -1.03 31.98
C LYS A 92 0.87 -0.64 30.51
N LEU A 93 1.88 0.16 30.14
CA LEU A 93 2.12 0.58 28.77
C LEU A 93 2.49 -0.59 27.84
N ILE A 94 3.28 -1.57 28.30
CA ILE A 94 3.59 -2.74 27.48
C ILE A 94 2.35 -3.63 27.27
N LEU A 95 1.44 -3.72 28.24
CA LEU A 95 0.18 -4.43 28.03
C LEU A 95 -0.68 -3.76 26.95
N LEU A 96 -0.73 -2.42 26.95
CA LEU A 96 -1.37 -1.66 25.87
C LEU A 96 -0.66 -1.86 24.52
N ASP A 97 0.68 -1.82 24.50
CA ASP A 97 1.47 -2.09 23.29
C ASP A 97 1.14 -3.46 22.69
N ARG A 98 1.00 -4.52 23.51
CA ARG A 98 0.63 -5.86 23.02
C ARG A 98 -0.68 -5.82 22.25
N VAL A 99 -1.70 -5.15 22.78
CA VAL A 99 -3.01 -5.02 22.12
C VAL A 99 -2.88 -4.24 20.81
N VAL A 100 -2.16 -3.13 20.82
CA VAL A 100 -1.94 -2.26 19.65
C VAL A 100 -1.12 -2.99 18.57
N TYR A 101 -0.11 -3.74 18.97
CA TYR A 101 0.75 -4.54 18.11
C TYR A 101 -0.02 -5.68 17.44
N ASN A 102 -0.79 -6.44 18.22
CA ASN A 102 -1.67 -7.48 17.68
C ASN A 102 -2.67 -6.87 16.69
N SER A 103 -3.28 -5.74 17.03
CA SER A 103 -4.22 -5.03 16.13
C SER A 103 -3.54 -4.63 14.83
N TYR A 104 -2.33 -4.08 14.90
CA TYR A 104 -1.54 -3.70 13.72
C TYR A 104 -1.32 -4.88 12.77
N LEU A 105 -0.84 -6.02 13.27
CA LEU A 105 -0.53 -7.19 12.44
C LEU A 105 -1.79 -7.71 11.73
N TRP A 106 -2.92 -7.82 12.43
CA TRP A 106 -4.17 -8.28 11.83
C TRP A 106 -4.75 -7.28 10.84
N LEU A 107 -4.61 -5.98 11.08
CA LEU A 107 -4.98 -4.96 10.12
C LEU A 107 -4.13 -5.07 8.84
N GLN A 108 -2.81 -5.28 8.93
CA GLN A 108 -1.98 -5.48 7.74
C GLN A 108 -2.38 -6.73 6.93
N LYS A 109 -2.81 -7.81 7.61
CA LYS A 109 -3.34 -9.01 6.94
C LYS A 109 -4.64 -8.72 6.21
N LEU A 110 -5.55 -7.93 6.79
CA LEU A 110 -6.79 -7.51 6.15
C LEU A 110 -6.54 -6.56 4.97
N VAL A 111 -5.55 -5.68 5.09
CA VAL A 111 -5.06 -4.82 4.00
C VAL A 111 -4.56 -5.68 2.82
N LEU A 112 -3.80 -6.73 3.10
CA LEU A 112 -3.28 -7.66 2.10
C LEU A 112 -4.41 -8.49 1.48
N LEU A 113 -5.36 -8.97 2.29
CA LEU A 113 -6.53 -9.72 1.84
C LEU A 113 -7.40 -8.90 0.88
N ASP A 114 -7.69 -7.63 1.17
CA ASP A 114 -8.41 -6.74 0.23
C ASP A 114 -7.61 -6.49 -1.05
N THR A 115 -6.28 -6.50 -0.97
CA THR A 115 -5.43 -6.40 -2.16
C THR A 115 -5.56 -7.65 -3.03
N TYR A 116 -5.62 -8.85 -2.44
CA TYR A 116 -5.87 -10.10 -3.18
C TYR A 116 -7.30 -10.26 -3.68
N ARG A 117 -8.28 -9.69 -2.99
CA ARG A 117 -9.66 -9.63 -3.49
C ARG A 117 -9.73 -9.12 -4.93
N ARG A 118 -8.92 -8.11 -5.26
CA ARG A 118 -8.86 -7.54 -6.62
C ARG A 118 -8.26 -8.51 -7.65
N LEU A 119 -7.39 -9.41 -7.22
CA LEU A 119 -6.76 -10.42 -8.09
C LEU A 119 -7.74 -11.56 -8.39
N ILE A 120 -8.57 -11.94 -7.42
CA ILE A 120 -9.56 -13.02 -7.53
C ILE A 120 -10.95 -12.54 -7.95
N HIS A 121 -11.08 -11.23 -8.20
CA HIS A 121 -12.32 -10.60 -8.58
C HIS A 121 -12.91 -11.31 -9.82
N HIS A 122 -14.21 -11.63 -9.76
CA HIS A 122 -14.96 -12.43 -10.77
C HIS A 122 -14.81 -13.95 -10.71
N LEU A 123 -14.04 -14.52 -9.77
CA LEU A 123 -14.08 -15.97 -9.53
C LEU A 123 -15.30 -16.34 -8.71
N PRO A 124 -15.95 -17.50 -8.96
CA PRO A 124 -17.16 -17.90 -8.22
C PRO A 124 -16.90 -18.13 -6.73
N TRP A 125 -15.64 -18.38 -6.36
CA TRP A 125 -15.18 -18.63 -4.99
C TRP A 125 -14.76 -17.36 -4.24
N GLU A 126 -14.85 -16.16 -4.85
CA GLU A 126 -14.37 -14.89 -4.27
C GLU A 126 -14.96 -14.64 -2.88
N LYS A 127 -16.31 -14.58 -2.77
CA LYS A 127 -17.00 -14.24 -1.52
C LYS A 127 -16.71 -15.28 -0.44
N THR A 128 -16.82 -16.56 -0.76
CA THR A 128 -16.57 -17.66 0.19
C THR A 128 -15.14 -17.60 0.74
N THR A 129 -14.15 -17.34 -0.12
CA THR A 129 -12.74 -17.21 0.30
C THR A 129 -12.55 -16.04 1.25
N LEU A 130 -13.12 -14.87 0.95
CA LEU A 130 -12.98 -13.69 1.81
C LEU A 130 -13.63 -13.85 3.17
N TRP A 131 -14.85 -14.43 3.22
CA TRP A 131 -15.54 -14.70 4.47
C TRP A 131 -14.81 -15.75 5.31
N ALA A 132 -14.29 -16.82 4.68
CA ALA A 132 -13.51 -17.84 5.38
C ALA A 132 -12.21 -17.26 5.98
N TYR A 133 -11.43 -16.53 5.19
CA TYR A 133 -10.19 -15.90 5.66
C TYR A 133 -10.46 -14.83 6.71
N GLY A 134 -11.47 -13.98 6.49
CA GLY A 134 -11.90 -12.98 7.46
C GLY A 134 -12.35 -13.60 8.79
N GLY A 135 -13.09 -14.70 8.74
CA GLY A 135 -13.52 -15.47 9.92
C GLY A 135 -12.33 -16.05 10.69
N VAL A 136 -11.36 -16.65 10.00
CA VAL A 136 -10.13 -17.16 10.64
C VAL A 136 -9.31 -16.03 11.25
N PHE A 137 -9.15 -14.90 10.56
CA PHE A 137 -8.44 -13.74 11.10
C PHE A 137 -9.15 -13.17 12.33
N ALA A 138 -10.48 -13.07 12.31
CA ALA A 138 -11.25 -12.62 13.48
C ALA A 138 -11.10 -13.59 14.65
N ALA A 139 -11.24 -14.91 14.41
CA ALA A 139 -11.11 -15.93 15.46
C ALA A 139 -9.71 -15.92 16.08
N THR A 140 -8.66 -15.92 15.26
CA THR A 140 -7.27 -15.89 15.73
C THR A 140 -6.94 -14.58 16.47
N TYR A 141 -7.48 -13.44 16.03
CA TYR A 141 -7.33 -12.16 16.72
C TYR A 141 -7.94 -12.21 18.12
N VAL A 142 -9.19 -12.69 18.23
CA VAL A 142 -9.89 -12.82 19.51
C VAL A 142 -9.13 -13.76 20.45
N THR A 143 -8.60 -14.88 19.94
CA THR A 143 -7.77 -15.79 20.74
C THR A 143 -6.54 -15.10 21.29
N VAL A 144 -5.78 -14.39 20.44
CA VAL A 144 -4.56 -13.68 20.88
C VAL A 144 -4.88 -12.58 21.90
N GLN A 145 -5.95 -11.82 21.70
CA GLN A 145 -6.32 -10.78 22.67
C GLN A 145 -6.79 -11.38 23.99
N THR A 146 -7.56 -12.48 23.94
CA THR A 146 -7.99 -13.20 25.16
C THR A 146 -6.77 -13.65 25.95
N VAL A 147 -5.84 -14.35 25.32
CA VAL A 147 -4.59 -14.80 25.97
C VAL A 147 -3.77 -13.62 26.49
N THR A 148 -3.78 -12.48 25.79
CA THR A 148 -3.08 -11.26 26.25
C THR A 148 -3.58 -10.74 27.59
N PHE A 149 -4.88 -10.89 27.89
CA PHE A 149 -5.51 -10.41 29.13
C PHE A 149 -5.66 -11.50 30.21
N THR A 150 -5.63 -12.79 29.86
CA THR A 150 -5.86 -13.89 30.81
C THR A 150 -4.58 -14.56 31.32
N GLU A 151 -3.40 -14.09 30.92
CA GLU A 151 -2.11 -14.74 31.25
C GLU A 151 -1.70 -14.59 32.71
N CYS A 152 -2.04 -13.48 33.36
CA CYS A 152 -1.81 -13.27 34.79
C CYS A 152 -3.12 -13.37 35.59
N HIS A 153 -3.07 -14.06 36.74
CA HIS A 153 -4.14 -14.11 37.74
C HIS A 153 -3.53 -14.01 39.15
N PRO A 154 -3.87 -12.99 39.96
CA PRO A 154 -4.76 -11.87 39.67
C PRO A 154 -4.20 -10.90 38.61
N PHE A 155 -5.08 -10.10 37.99
CA PHE A 155 -4.75 -9.22 36.87
C PHE A 155 -3.68 -8.16 37.22
N ASP A 156 -3.62 -7.73 38.49
CA ASP A 156 -2.65 -6.73 38.95
C ASP A 156 -1.18 -7.20 38.86
N HIS A 157 -0.95 -8.51 38.70
CA HIS A 157 0.40 -9.07 38.51
C HIS A 157 1.04 -8.62 37.19
N TYR A 158 0.27 -8.13 36.21
CA TYR A 158 0.84 -7.59 34.97
C TYR A 158 1.78 -6.41 35.22
N TRP A 159 1.56 -5.61 36.26
CA TRP A 159 2.36 -4.41 36.56
C TRP A 159 2.96 -4.39 37.97
N MET A 160 2.76 -5.44 38.75
CA MET A 160 3.42 -5.58 40.05
C MET A 160 4.94 -5.68 39.88
N VAL A 161 5.68 -4.88 40.66
CA VAL A 161 7.15 -4.81 40.66
C VAL A 161 7.74 -5.54 41.88
N VAL A 162 7.16 -5.30 43.06
CA VAL A 162 7.49 -5.93 44.35
C VAL A 162 6.16 -6.24 45.07
N PRO A 163 5.91 -7.45 45.58
CA PRO A 163 6.73 -8.67 45.49
C PRO A 163 6.85 -9.23 44.06
N ASP A 164 7.61 -10.31 43.87
CA ASP A 164 7.78 -10.93 42.54
C ASP A 164 6.43 -11.47 42.01
N PRO A 165 5.94 -10.99 40.84
CA PRO A 165 4.67 -11.44 40.25
C PRO A 165 4.73 -12.88 39.67
N GLY A 166 5.91 -13.51 39.66
CA GLY A 166 6.12 -14.84 39.08
C GLY A 166 6.37 -14.79 37.56
N SER A 167 6.23 -15.94 36.90
CA SER A 167 6.56 -16.09 35.47
C SER A 167 5.55 -15.47 34.50
N CYS A 168 4.35 -15.08 34.96
CA CYS A 168 3.31 -14.53 34.08
C CYS A 168 3.72 -13.19 33.45
N CYS A 169 4.55 -12.39 34.14
CA CYS A 169 5.07 -11.10 33.62
C CYS A 169 6.01 -11.27 32.41
N GLN A 170 6.49 -12.50 32.17
CA GLN A 170 7.32 -12.81 31.01
C GLN A 170 6.52 -12.93 29.72
N ALA A 171 5.19 -12.97 29.77
CA ALA A 171 4.30 -13.02 28.60
C ALA A 171 4.57 -14.19 27.63
N GLN A 172 5.10 -15.31 28.13
CA GLN A 172 5.58 -16.41 27.30
C GLN A 172 4.46 -17.15 26.56
N VAL A 173 3.32 -17.37 27.22
CA VAL A 173 2.18 -18.09 26.64
C VAL A 173 1.58 -17.28 25.50
N GLN A 174 1.45 -15.96 25.71
CA GLN A 174 0.99 -15.07 24.66
C GLN A 174 1.98 -14.95 23.52
N LEU A 175 3.29 -14.88 23.78
CA LEU A 175 4.31 -14.81 22.71
C LEU A 175 4.24 -16.04 21.79
N ILE A 176 4.13 -17.24 22.38
CA ILE A 176 4.01 -18.49 21.63
C ILE A 176 2.68 -18.51 20.84
N THR A 177 1.57 -18.15 21.48
CA THR A 177 0.24 -18.13 20.84
C THR A 177 0.21 -17.16 19.67
N LEU A 178 0.69 -15.93 19.87
CA LEU A 178 0.82 -14.92 18.83
C LEU A 178 1.70 -15.44 17.70
N GLY A 179 2.88 -15.97 18.00
CA GLY A 179 3.82 -16.46 17.00
C GLY A 179 3.22 -17.57 16.12
N ILE A 180 2.60 -18.59 16.72
CA ILE A 180 1.98 -19.70 15.99
C ILE A 180 0.84 -19.20 15.10
N LEU A 181 -0.10 -18.44 15.67
CA LEU A 181 -1.26 -17.97 14.93
C LEU A 181 -0.86 -16.98 13.84
N ASN A 182 0.16 -16.14 14.07
CA ASN A 182 0.71 -15.24 13.07
C ASN A 182 1.25 -16.02 11.87
N ILE A 183 2.12 -17.01 12.11
CA ILE A 183 2.68 -17.88 11.06
C ILE A 183 1.57 -18.58 10.27
N VAL A 184 0.59 -19.17 10.95
CA VAL A 184 -0.53 -19.86 10.28
C VAL A 184 -1.28 -18.90 9.35
N THR A 185 -1.62 -17.71 9.84
CA THR A 185 -2.35 -16.72 9.02
C THR A 185 -1.53 -16.18 7.85
N ASP A 186 -0.21 -16.06 8.00
CA ASP A 186 0.68 -15.62 6.92
C ASP A 186 0.82 -16.69 5.84
N VAL A 187 0.96 -17.96 6.23
CA VAL A 187 0.98 -19.10 5.29
C VAL A 187 -0.33 -19.15 4.49
N MET A 188 -1.47 -18.92 5.14
CA MET A 188 -2.76 -18.84 4.43
C MET A 188 -2.73 -17.75 3.35
N LEU A 189 -2.23 -16.54 3.65
CA LEU A 189 -2.13 -15.44 2.69
C LEU A 189 -1.18 -15.74 1.53
N ILE A 190 -0.08 -16.45 1.79
CA ILE A 190 0.87 -16.91 0.76
C ILE A 190 0.21 -17.90 -0.20
N VAL A 191 -0.60 -18.82 0.33
CA VAL A 191 -1.25 -19.88 -0.46
C VAL A 191 -2.38 -19.32 -1.33
N LEU A 192 -3.11 -18.31 -0.84
CA LEU A 192 -4.28 -17.74 -1.51
C LEU A 192 -4.09 -17.42 -3.02
N PRO A 193 -3.03 -16.71 -3.46
CA PRO A 193 -2.86 -16.39 -4.88
C PRO A 193 -2.36 -17.56 -5.74
N ILE A 194 -1.82 -18.64 -5.18
CA ILE A 194 -1.17 -19.72 -5.95
C ILE A 194 -2.11 -20.38 -6.97
N PRO A 195 -3.34 -20.81 -6.62
CA PRO A 195 -4.25 -21.42 -7.58
C PRO A 195 -4.60 -20.48 -8.73
N VAL A 196 -4.80 -19.19 -8.42
CA VAL A 196 -5.14 -18.15 -9.40
C VAL A 196 -3.97 -17.93 -10.36
N LEU A 197 -2.75 -17.96 -9.84
CA LEU A 197 -1.53 -17.89 -10.66
C LEU A 197 -1.38 -19.11 -11.55
N ILE A 198 -1.84 -20.30 -11.17
CA ILE A 198 -1.78 -21.49 -12.04
C ILE A 198 -2.83 -21.40 -13.15
N LEU A 199 -4.05 -20.98 -12.84
CA LEU A 199 -5.17 -20.94 -13.79
C LEU A 199 -5.08 -19.78 -14.80
N VAL A 200 -4.58 -18.61 -14.42
CA VAL A 200 -4.57 -17.43 -15.30
C VAL A 200 -3.29 -17.37 -16.14
N LYS A 201 -3.40 -17.31 -17.48
CA LYS A 201 -2.29 -17.09 -18.42
C LYS A 201 -1.71 -15.65 -18.34
N ARG A 202 -1.27 -15.20 -17.15
CA ARG A 202 -0.44 -13.99 -16.99
C ARG A 202 1.03 -14.33 -17.29
N SER A 203 1.81 -13.35 -17.79
CA SER A 203 3.23 -13.56 -18.07
C SER A 203 3.98 -14.00 -16.81
N LEU A 204 4.86 -15.01 -16.95
CA LEU A 204 5.65 -15.61 -15.87
C LEU A 204 6.39 -14.56 -15.02
N LEU A 205 6.81 -13.45 -15.62
CA LEU A 205 7.47 -12.34 -14.94
C LEU A 205 6.60 -11.68 -13.84
N GLN A 206 5.28 -11.58 -14.03
CA GLN A 206 4.35 -11.00 -13.04
C GLN A 206 4.03 -11.99 -11.92
N LYS A 207 4.03 -13.29 -12.23
CA LYS A 207 3.82 -14.36 -11.24
C LYS A 207 5.04 -14.53 -10.33
N LEU A 208 6.24 -14.46 -10.92
CA LEU A 208 7.52 -14.57 -10.21
C LEU A 208 7.79 -13.34 -9.32
N GLN A 209 7.43 -12.13 -9.76
CA GLN A 209 7.62 -10.90 -8.97
C GLN A 209 6.77 -10.87 -7.70
N LEU A 210 5.52 -11.35 -7.76
CA LEU A 210 4.64 -11.45 -6.60
C LEU A 210 5.10 -12.55 -5.63
N SER A 211 5.57 -13.69 -6.17
CA SER A 211 6.16 -14.77 -5.39
C SER A 211 7.49 -14.36 -4.74
N CYS A 212 8.28 -13.49 -5.36
CA CYS A 212 9.56 -13.01 -4.83
C CYS A 212 9.37 -12.02 -3.68
N LEU A 213 8.35 -11.15 -3.73
CA LEU A 213 7.96 -10.30 -2.60
C LEU A 213 7.50 -11.13 -1.39
N PHE A 214 6.80 -12.23 -1.63
CA PHE A 214 6.41 -13.19 -0.59
C PHE A 214 7.59 -14.01 -0.06
N ALA A 215 8.49 -14.47 -0.94
CA ALA A 215 9.70 -15.18 -0.56
C ALA A 215 10.65 -14.27 0.23
N LEU A 216 10.68 -12.96 -0.04
CA LEU A 216 11.43 -11.97 0.74
C LEU A 216 10.84 -11.78 2.14
N GLY A 217 9.51 -11.75 2.27
CA GLY A 217 8.82 -11.77 3.56
C GLY A 217 9.11 -13.04 4.35
N PHE A 218 9.05 -14.21 3.70
CA PHE A 218 9.40 -15.50 4.30
C PHE A 218 10.88 -15.58 4.67
N PHE A 219 11.78 -15.01 3.87
CA PHE A 219 13.22 -14.95 4.15
C PHE A 219 13.53 -14.06 5.35
N ILE A 220 12.85 -12.92 5.50
CA ILE A 220 12.97 -12.04 6.67
C ILE A 220 12.41 -12.73 7.91
N VAL A 221 11.25 -13.40 7.81
CA VAL A 221 10.66 -14.20 8.91
C VAL A 221 11.55 -15.40 9.27
N ALA A 222 12.16 -16.07 8.30
CA ALA A 222 13.09 -17.18 8.53
C ALA A 222 14.38 -16.71 9.21
N ILE A 223 14.98 -15.60 8.77
CA ILE A 223 16.13 -14.97 9.44
C ILE A 223 15.78 -14.56 10.88
N THR A 224 14.54 -14.13 11.10
CA THR A 224 14.00 -13.80 12.41
C THR A 224 13.88 -15.02 13.32
N ILE A 225 13.32 -16.12 12.81
CA ILE A 225 13.21 -17.41 13.50
C ILE A 225 14.58 -18.02 13.80
N ILE A 226 15.53 -17.93 12.88
CA ILE A 226 16.89 -18.46 13.06
C ILE A 226 17.66 -17.72 14.16
N ARG A 227 17.38 -16.43 14.39
CA ARG A 227 18.00 -15.63 15.46
C ARG A 227 17.24 -15.66 16.79
N LEU A 228 16.01 -16.17 16.84
CA LEU A 228 15.22 -16.29 18.07
C LEU A 228 15.91 -17.14 19.17
N PRO A 229 16.59 -18.26 18.88
CA PRO A 229 17.35 -19.02 19.88
C PRO A 229 18.52 -18.26 20.51
N GLN A 230 19.16 -17.36 19.75
CA GLN A 230 20.22 -16.49 20.27
C GLN A 230 19.68 -15.42 21.24
N ASN A 231 18.40 -15.06 21.10
CA ASN A 231 17.66 -14.21 22.04
C ASN A 231 17.06 -15.00 23.21
N ALA A 232 16.78 -16.29 23.05
CA ALA A 232 16.24 -17.17 24.09
C ALA A 232 17.24 -17.38 25.25
N ASN A 233 18.55 -17.36 24.96
CA ASN A 233 19.58 -17.39 26.00
C ASN A 233 19.72 -16.05 26.78
N ASN A 234 19.02 -14.99 26.36
CA ASN A 234 18.92 -13.68 27.03
C ASN A 234 17.46 -13.20 27.07
N SER A 235 16.54 -14.13 27.36
CA SER A 235 15.08 -14.02 27.22
C SER A 235 14.39 -12.97 28.11
N THR A 236 15.12 -12.41 29.08
CA THR A 236 14.64 -11.33 29.97
C THR A 236 14.77 -9.93 29.37
N ALA A 237 15.45 -9.76 28.23
CA ALA A 237 15.66 -8.45 27.64
C ALA A 237 14.44 -7.99 26.83
N GLN A 238 13.60 -7.15 27.44
CA GLN A 238 12.55 -6.37 26.76
C GLN A 238 13.01 -5.76 25.43
N VAL A 239 14.26 -5.32 25.39
CA VAL A 239 15.04 -4.82 24.25
C VAL A 239 14.93 -5.74 23.01
N ASN A 240 15.13 -7.04 23.19
CA ASN A 240 15.12 -8.00 22.08
C ASN A 240 13.70 -8.14 21.51
N ARG A 241 12.69 -8.20 22.39
CA ARG A 241 11.28 -8.32 22.00
C ARG A 241 10.83 -7.09 21.20
N THR A 242 11.19 -5.89 21.66
CA THR A 242 10.85 -4.64 20.97
C THR A 242 11.48 -4.56 19.57
N THR A 243 12.74 -4.99 19.43
CA THR A 243 13.43 -5.01 18.13
C THR A 243 12.76 -5.95 17.16
N TRP A 244 12.42 -7.17 17.61
CA TRP A 244 11.70 -8.14 16.78
C TRP A 244 10.33 -7.64 16.36
N ALA A 245 9.54 -7.13 17.32
CA ALA A 245 8.22 -6.57 17.02
C ALA A 245 8.32 -5.40 16.01
N SER A 246 9.34 -4.55 16.11
CA SER A 246 9.54 -3.46 15.16
C SER A 246 9.96 -3.97 13.77
N THR A 247 10.74 -5.05 13.70
CA THR A 247 11.15 -5.70 12.45
C THR A 247 9.96 -6.31 11.73
N GLU A 248 9.15 -7.07 12.45
CA GLU A 248 7.93 -7.71 11.92
C GLU A 248 6.90 -6.65 11.48
N LEU A 249 6.75 -5.57 12.26
CA LEU A 249 5.92 -4.41 11.91
C LEU A 249 6.34 -3.81 10.55
N LEU A 250 7.63 -3.54 10.37
CA LEU A 250 8.14 -2.99 9.11
C LEU A 250 7.95 -3.98 7.95
N ALA A 251 8.23 -5.26 8.16
CA ALA A 251 8.06 -6.29 7.14
C ALA A 251 6.59 -6.39 6.69
N ALA A 252 5.65 -6.40 7.63
CA ALA A 252 4.22 -6.40 7.35
C ALA A 252 3.81 -5.14 6.57
N ALA A 253 4.32 -3.96 6.94
CA ALA A 253 4.09 -2.72 6.19
C ALA A 253 4.57 -2.84 4.74
N ILE A 254 5.78 -3.37 4.51
CA ILE A 254 6.34 -3.52 3.17
C ILE A 254 5.45 -4.46 2.35
N VAL A 255 5.15 -5.66 2.86
CA VAL A 255 4.38 -6.69 2.14
C VAL A 255 2.97 -6.19 1.82
N ALA A 256 2.28 -5.60 2.78
CA ALA A 256 0.90 -5.13 2.61
C ALA A 256 0.78 -3.95 1.63
N ASN A 257 1.79 -3.09 1.55
CA ASN A 257 1.75 -1.86 0.73
C ASN A 257 2.46 -2.00 -0.63
N ALA A 258 3.36 -2.98 -0.79
CA ALA A 258 4.12 -3.19 -2.03
C ALA A 258 3.25 -3.32 -3.29
N PRO A 259 2.12 -4.07 -3.32
CA PRO A 259 1.35 -4.24 -4.56
C PRO A 259 0.75 -2.92 -5.08
N VAL A 260 0.29 -2.04 -4.18
CA VAL A 260 -0.31 -0.75 -4.56
C VAL A 260 0.77 0.21 -5.08
N ILE A 261 1.89 0.31 -4.34
CA ILE A 261 3.01 1.18 -4.72
C ILE A 261 3.60 0.73 -6.06
N TYR A 262 3.84 -0.57 -6.23
CA TYR A 262 4.36 -1.14 -7.47
C TYR A 262 3.40 -0.92 -8.65
N GLY A 263 2.10 -1.14 -8.46
CA GLY A 263 1.08 -0.93 -9.49
C GLY A 263 1.08 0.50 -10.02
N PHE A 264 1.19 1.49 -9.12
CA PHE A 264 1.29 2.90 -9.48
C PHE A 264 2.57 3.22 -10.25
N TRP A 265 3.74 2.79 -9.75
CA TRP A 265 5.03 3.02 -10.39
C TRP A 265 5.08 2.44 -11.80
N ARG A 266 4.55 1.23 -11.99
CA ARG A 266 4.46 0.60 -13.31
C ARG A 266 3.53 1.38 -14.25
N GLY A 267 2.38 1.84 -13.76
CA GLY A 267 1.45 2.67 -14.53
C GLY A 267 2.09 4.00 -14.98
N ALA A 268 2.75 4.70 -14.07
CA ALA A 268 3.46 5.95 -14.37
C ALA A 268 4.57 5.76 -15.41
N ARG A 269 5.36 4.68 -15.30
CA ARG A 269 6.42 4.35 -16.26
C ARG A 269 5.87 4.07 -17.67
N LEU A 270 4.76 3.34 -17.76
CA LEU A 270 4.11 3.06 -19.04
C LEU A 270 3.52 4.32 -19.68
N ALA A 271 2.90 5.20 -18.89
CA ALA A 271 2.40 6.49 -19.38
C ALA A 271 3.55 7.38 -19.91
N SER A 272 4.68 7.41 -19.21
CA SER A 272 5.88 8.14 -19.67
C SER A 272 6.46 7.57 -20.98
N GLN A 273 6.50 6.24 -21.13
CA GLN A 273 6.94 5.59 -22.38
C GLN A 273 6.01 5.85 -23.57
N ASN A 274 4.70 5.93 -23.33
CA ASN A 274 3.75 6.29 -24.38
C ASN A 274 3.90 7.76 -24.80
N ASN A 275 4.02 8.69 -23.85
CA ASN A 275 4.23 10.11 -24.16
C ASN A 275 5.53 10.37 -24.95
N THR A 276 6.61 9.65 -24.63
CA THR A 276 7.87 9.76 -25.37
C THR A 276 7.78 9.18 -26.79
N ARG A 277 7.05 8.06 -26.98
CA ARG A 277 6.76 7.50 -28.31
C ARG A 277 5.86 8.41 -29.14
N GLU A 278 4.81 8.98 -28.55
CA GLU A 278 3.87 9.89 -29.22
C GLU A 278 4.55 11.20 -29.63
N SER A 279 5.41 11.76 -28.77
CA SER A 279 6.25 12.93 -29.08
C SER A 279 7.27 12.66 -30.19
N SER A 280 7.78 11.43 -30.29
CA SER A 280 8.70 11.03 -31.36
C SER A 280 7.98 10.82 -32.70
N SER A 281 6.78 10.23 -32.66
CA SER A 281 5.90 10.07 -33.82
C SER A 281 5.43 11.42 -34.38
N ASN A 282 4.99 12.34 -33.51
CA ASN A 282 4.59 13.70 -33.90
C ASN A 282 5.76 14.49 -34.50
N ARG A 283 6.98 14.34 -33.98
CA ARG A 283 8.18 14.95 -34.60
C ARG A 283 8.49 14.39 -35.98
N PHE A 284 8.34 13.07 -36.17
CA PHE A 284 8.55 12.42 -37.46
C PHE A 284 7.47 12.77 -38.50
N PHE A 285 6.21 12.91 -38.08
CA PHE A 285 5.13 13.39 -38.94
C PHE A 285 5.34 14.85 -39.35
N ASN A 286 5.69 15.73 -38.40
CA ASN A 286 5.96 17.14 -38.68
C ASN A 286 7.17 17.34 -39.61
N SER A 287 8.24 16.54 -39.47
CA SER A 287 9.39 16.61 -40.36
C SER A 287 9.06 16.15 -41.79
N ARG A 288 8.23 15.11 -41.96
CA ARG A 288 7.73 14.69 -43.28
C ARG A 288 6.82 15.72 -43.93
N GLN A 289 5.98 16.40 -43.15
CA GLN A 289 5.10 17.45 -43.68
C GLN A 289 5.89 18.71 -44.09
N ALA A 290 6.92 19.08 -43.32
CA ALA A 290 7.85 20.16 -43.67
C ALA A 290 8.67 19.82 -44.94
N SER A 291 9.15 18.58 -45.06
CA SER A 291 9.89 18.11 -46.24
C SER A 291 9.01 18.08 -47.51
N ARG A 292 7.73 17.67 -47.41
CA ARG A 292 6.78 17.75 -48.52
C ARG A 292 6.49 19.18 -48.97
N LYS A 293 6.36 20.13 -48.03
CA LYS A 293 6.18 21.55 -48.37
C LYS A 293 7.43 22.15 -49.02
N GLY A 294 8.63 21.72 -48.62
CA GLY A 294 9.88 22.13 -49.27
C GLY A 294 10.05 21.60 -50.69
N ALA A 295 9.67 20.34 -50.94
CA ALA A 295 9.73 19.74 -52.27
C ALA A 295 8.73 20.36 -53.27
N GLN A 296 7.57 20.82 -52.80
CA GLN A 296 6.54 21.44 -53.64
C GLN A 296 6.82 22.92 -53.96
N ALA A 297 7.77 23.55 -53.25
CA ALA A 297 8.23 24.92 -53.52
C ALA A 297 9.44 24.99 -54.47
N GLY A 298 10.09 23.86 -54.76
CA GLY A 298 11.27 23.77 -55.62
C GLY A 298 10.98 23.42 -57.08
N ASP A 299 9.72 23.32 -57.47
CA ASP A 299 9.28 22.85 -58.81
C ASP A 299 8.43 23.91 -59.56
N LEU A 300 8.58 25.19 -59.20
CA LEU A 300 7.79 26.31 -59.76
C LEU A 300 8.61 27.42 -60.45
N ASP A 301 9.92 27.23 -60.64
CA ASP A 301 10.77 28.21 -61.32
C ASP A 301 11.28 27.71 -62.68
N VAL A 302 10.38 27.38 -63.62
CA VAL A 302 10.70 27.33 -65.05
C VAL A 302 9.48 27.73 -65.90
N GLU A 303 9.71 28.72 -66.78
CA GLU A 303 8.94 29.15 -67.96
C GLU A 303 7.85 30.25 -67.85
N ASP A 304 8.34 31.49 -68.04
CA ASP A 304 8.08 32.46 -69.12
C ASP A 304 6.67 32.94 -69.56
N GLU A 305 6.69 34.25 -69.84
CA GLU A 305 5.73 35.18 -70.45
C GLU A 305 4.48 34.62 -71.16
N ASN A 306 3.28 35.11 -70.80
CA ASN A 306 2.63 36.22 -71.51
C ASN A 306 1.22 36.59 -70.98
N ASN A 307 0.99 37.90 -70.96
CA ASN A 307 -0.23 38.62 -71.33
C ASN A 307 -1.45 38.81 -70.38
N ASP A 308 -1.73 40.11 -70.21
CA ASP A 308 -3.02 40.83 -70.17
C ASP A 308 -4.06 40.66 -69.03
N ASN A 309 -4.20 41.78 -68.30
CA ASN A 309 -5.43 42.50 -67.95
C ASN A 309 -6.57 41.81 -67.16
N LYS A 310 -6.82 42.36 -65.95
CA LYS A 310 -8.05 43.11 -65.54
C LYS A 310 -8.61 42.70 -64.15
N HIS A 311 -8.88 43.73 -63.33
CA HIS A 311 -9.80 43.92 -62.18
C HIS A 311 -10.55 42.71 -61.57
N ASP A 312 -10.93 42.64 -60.29
CA ASP A 312 -10.88 43.42 -59.04
C ASP A 312 -11.61 42.55 -57.98
N GLY A 313 -11.41 42.78 -56.67
CA GLY A 313 -12.35 42.31 -55.62
C GLY A 313 -11.95 41.10 -54.77
N ARG A 314 -11.16 41.35 -53.71
CA ARG A 314 -10.93 40.47 -52.54
C ARG A 314 -12.23 40.01 -51.85
N VAL A 315 -12.22 38.82 -51.22
CA VAL A 315 -12.36 38.67 -49.75
C VAL A 315 -11.59 37.43 -49.25
N ASN A 316 -10.69 37.64 -48.30
CA ASN A 316 -9.98 36.65 -47.51
C ASN A 316 -10.89 36.12 -46.38
N LEU A 317 -11.16 34.82 -46.30
CA LEU A 317 -11.68 34.17 -45.09
C LEU A 317 -10.54 33.49 -44.33
N GLY A 318 -9.66 34.31 -43.77
CA GLY A 318 -8.68 33.91 -42.77
C GLY A 318 -8.96 34.67 -41.48
N ASN A 319 -9.61 34.00 -40.51
CA ASN A 319 -9.50 34.18 -39.05
C ASN A 319 -10.82 33.81 -38.34
N LEU A 320 -10.91 32.58 -37.82
CA LEU A 320 -11.84 32.22 -36.75
C LEU A 320 -11.01 31.60 -35.59
N PRO A 321 -11.27 32.01 -34.34
CA PRO A 321 -10.53 31.53 -33.16
C PRO A 321 -10.81 30.05 -32.86
N PRO A 322 -9.93 29.37 -32.10
CA PRO A 322 -9.94 27.93 -31.96
C PRO A 322 -11.09 27.46 -31.06
N GLY A 323 -11.94 26.58 -31.58
CA GLY A 323 -12.94 25.87 -30.79
C GLY A 323 -14.27 25.60 -31.50
N MET A 324 -14.29 24.81 -32.57
CA MET A 324 -15.49 24.08 -33.00
C MET A 324 -15.14 23.04 -34.08
N SER A 325 -15.61 21.80 -33.88
CA SER A 325 -15.35 20.63 -34.73
C SER A 325 -16.16 20.62 -36.03
N SER A 326 -15.53 20.19 -37.14
CA SER A 326 -16.06 20.12 -38.51
C SER A 326 -17.26 19.17 -38.75
N SER A 327 -17.92 18.67 -37.71
CA SER A 327 -19.07 17.75 -37.84
C SER A 327 -20.41 18.47 -38.07
N THR A 328 -20.47 19.79 -37.90
CA THR A 328 -21.74 20.55 -37.90
C THR A 328 -21.94 21.42 -39.14
N ALA A 329 -20.88 21.72 -39.91
CA ALA A 329 -20.98 22.55 -41.12
C ALA A 329 -21.52 21.81 -42.36
N LEU A 330 -21.47 20.48 -42.38
CA LEU A 330 -21.89 19.65 -43.52
C LEU A 330 -23.36 19.20 -43.48
N ARG A 331 -24.11 19.49 -42.39
CA ARG A 331 -25.54 19.13 -42.28
C ARG A 331 -26.51 20.28 -42.58
N SER A 332 -26.04 21.53 -42.70
CA SER A 332 -26.91 22.68 -42.97
C SER A 332 -27.09 22.98 -44.47
N THR A 333 -26.21 22.48 -45.34
CA THR A 333 -26.26 22.77 -46.78
C THR A 333 -27.03 21.74 -47.61
N ALA A 334 -27.37 20.58 -47.02
CA ALA A 334 -28.13 19.52 -47.71
C ALA A 334 -29.66 19.60 -47.50
N ALA A 335 -30.16 20.42 -46.57
CA ALA A 335 -31.58 20.50 -46.24
C ALA A 335 -32.34 21.60 -46.99
N THR A 336 -31.66 22.52 -47.67
CA THR A 336 -32.29 23.71 -48.29
C THR A 336 -32.56 23.55 -49.79
N GLN A 337 -32.23 22.40 -50.39
CA GLN A 337 -32.29 22.22 -51.85
C GLN A 337 -33.21 21.09 -52.34
N ALA A 338 -33.97 20.45 -51.42
CA ALA A 338 -34.90 19.37 -51.76
C ALA A 338 -36.39 19.77 -51.71
N ASP A 339 -36.74 20.95 -51.21
CA ASP A 339 -38.15 21.28 -50.87
C ASP A 339 -38.84 22.27 -51.83
N ASN A 340 -38.27 22.51 -53.02
CA ASN A 340 -38.79 23.53 -53.97
C ASN A 340 -39.15 22.99 -55.36
N ARG A 341 -39.48 21.69 -55.49
CA ARG A 341 -39.99 21.09 -56.72
C ARG A 341 -41.05 20.01 -56.45
N SER A 342 -42.32 20.40 -56.39
CA SER A 342 -43.52 19.66 -56.87
C SER A 342 -44.76 20.36 -56.29
N LEU A 343 -45.40 21.27 -57.04
CA LEU A 343 -46.49 21.02 -57.99
C LEU A 343 -47.90 20.97 -57.33
N ASP A 344 -48.61 22.08 -57.55
CA ASP A 344 -50.07 22.25 -57.74
C ASP A 344 -50.67 21.11 -58.65
N PRO A 345 -51.94 20.64 -58.51
CA PRO A 345 -53.14 21.44 -58.81
C PRO A 345 -54.40 21.23 -57.92
N ARG A 346 -55.31 22.19 -58.15
CA ARG A 346 -56.69 22.45 -57.71
C ARG A 346 -57.78 21.36 -57.89
N ASP A 347 -58.91 21.69 -57.24
CA ASP A 347 -60.34 21.51 -57.57
C ASP A 347 -61.14 20.34 -56.96
N ASP A 348 -62.00 20.69 -55.99
CA ASP A 348 -63.46 20.48 -56.03
C ASP A 348 -64.13 21.28 -54.87
N THR A 349 -64.53 22.54 -55.16
CA THR A 349 -65.89 23.14 -55.04
C THR A 349 -65.84 24.63 -55.37
#